data_AF-A0A1I7JUY7-F1
#
_entry.id   AF-A0A1I7JUY7-F1
#
_cell.length_a   1.000
_cell.length_b   1.000
_cell.length_c   1.000
_cell.angle_alpha   90.00
_cell.angle_beta   90.00
_cell.angle_gamma   90.00
#
_symmetry.space_group_name_H-M   'P 1'
#
loop_
_entity.id
_entity.type
_entity.pdbx_description
1 polymer ?
#
loop_
_entity_poly.entity_id
_entity_poly.type
_entity_poly.pdbx_seq_one_letter_code
_entity_poly.pdbx_strand_id
1 'polypeptide(L)'
;MSEYNAKNYTEQGGEVTHIGGKIVYDNGLMPNMSTADVTSDTVAKVRTSLNALITKLKNAGLMVADAFTMQYAAVTDSVSGHADRTYNTGKISSVSVDNEDHIITITLSDKVKNLKDFDGGNGWGVHKWLGIGLGVGISPITDLYYNGTALSSADVSEATACDLSAGYFVRWVAADLVLAGDNTQKSVDNFTLWADGYAETVYKLVIVEPE
;
A
#
# COMPACT_ATOMS: atom_id res chain seq x y z
N MET A 1 28.71 -53.57 -6.34
CA MET A 1 28.85 -52.33 -5.54
C MET A 1 27.45 -51.88 -5.18
N SER A 2 27.15 -51.68 -3.91
CA SER A 2 25.85 -51.13 -3.50
C SER A 2 25.83 -49.64 -3.86
N GLU A 3 24.84 -49.22 -4.65
CA GLU A 3 24.64 -47.80 -4.99
C GLU A 3 24.31 -47.03 -3.71
N TYR A 4 25.19 -46.10 -3.33
CA TYR A 4 24.93 -45.20 -2.21
C TYR A 4 23.97 -44.11 -2.69
N ASN A 5 22.65 -44.30 -2.47
CA ASN A 5 21.66 -43.25 -2.71
C ASN A 5 21.65 -42.28 -1.53
N ALA A 6 22.54 -41.29 -1.57
CA ALA A 6 22.51 -40.20 -0.62
C ALA A 6 21.19 -39.42 -0.80
N LYS A 7 20.25 -39.56 0.13
CA LYS A 7 18.97 -38.81 0.08
C LYS A 7 19.18 -37.30 0.10
N ASN A 8 20.29 -36.86 0.68
CA ASN A 8 20.71 -35.47 0.68
C ASN A 8 22.11 -35.41 0.05
N TYR A 9 22.27 -34.59 -0.98
CA TYR A 9 23.55 -34.42 -1.65
C TYR A 9 23.64 -33.02 -2.26
N THR A 10 24.86 -32.52 -2.41
CA THR A 10 25.14 -31.29 -3.15
C THR A 10 25.67 -31.68 -4.52
N GLU A 11 25.11 -31.10 -5.58
CA GLU A 11 25.57 -31.32 -6.94
C GLU A 11 27.03 -30.87 -7.12
N GLN A 12 27.72 -31.45 -8.09
CA GLN A 12 29.08 -31.05 -8.44
C GLN A 12 29.07 -29.59 -8.91
N GLY A 13 29.73 -28.71 -8.16
CA GLY A 13 29.69 -27.26 -8.37
C GLY A 13 29.08 -26.47 -7.21
N GLY A 14 28.37 -27.14 -6.29
CA GLY A 14 27.92 -26.53 -5.04
C GLY A 14 26.64 -25.69 -5.12
N GLU A 15 26.11 -25.46 -6.31
CA GLU A 15 24.97 -24.54 -6.52
C GLU A 15 23.64 -25.11 -6.02
N VAL A 16 23.46 -26.43 -6.10
CA VAL A 16 22.22 -27.11 -5.74
C VAL A 16 22.47 -28.13 -4.65
N THR A 17 21.74 -28.01 -3.55
CA THR A 17 21.67 -29.05 -2.51
C THR A 17 20.29 -29.67 -2.52
N HIS A 18 20.25 -30.98 -2.83
CA HIS A 18 19.05 -31.79 -2.77
C HIS A 18 18.82 -32.24 -1.33
N ILE A 19 17.59 -32.08 -0.85
CA ILE A 19 17.16 -32.55 0.46
C ILE A 19 15.95 -33.48 0.27
N GLY A 20 16.18 -34.79 0.30
CA GLY A 20 15.16 -35.82 0.14
C GLY A 20 14.37 -36.13 1.42
N GLY A 21 14.49 -35.30 2.45
CA GLY A 21 13.80 -35.42 3.74
C GLY A 21 13.18 -34.09 4.21
N LYS A 22 12.59 -34.08 5.40
CA LYS A 22 12.07 -32.86 6.03
C LYS A 22 13.18 -32.15 6.78
N ILE A 23 13.41 -30.87 6.49
CA ILE A 23 14.19 -29.99 7.37
C ILE A 23 13.27 -29.48 8.48
N VAL A 24 13.68 -29.66 9.73
CA VAL A 24 13.00 -29.10 10.89
C VAL A 24 13.97 -28.16 11.58
N TYR A 25 13.54 -26.91 11.74
CA TYR A 25 14.21 -25.94 12.61
C TYR A 25 13.36 -25.81 13.86
N ASP A 26 13.68 -26.58 14.90
CA ASP A 26 12.89 -26.60 16.15
C ASP A 26 12.75 -25.22 16.79
N ASN A 27 13.72 -24.32 16.53
CA ASN A 27 13.76 -22.95 17.03
C ASN A 27 13.75 -21.90 15.89
N GLY A 28 13.33 -22.29 14.68
CA GLY A 28 13.33 -21.43 13.50
C GLY A 28 14.72 -21.21 12.88
N LEU A 29 14.73 -20.70 11.65
CA LEU A 29 15.92 -20.19 10.98
C LEU A 29 16.00 -18.71 11.31
N MET A 30 16.94 -18.30 12.16
CA MET A 30 17.18 -16.88 12.40
C MET A 30 17.86 -16.32 11.16
N PRO A 31 17.26 -15.38 10.41
CA PRO A 31 17.96 -14.71 9.32
C PRO A 31 19.22 -14.05 9.88
N ASN A 32 20.30 -14.07 9.10
CA ASN A 32 21.54 -13.40 9.47
C ASN A 32 21.28 -11.89 9.58
N MET A 33 20.96 -11.43 10.77
CA MET A 33 20.82 -10.02 11.07
C MET A 33 22.22 -9.45 11.25
N SER A 34 22.69 -8.65 10.29
CA SER A 34 23.92 -7.88 10.47
C SER A 34 23.88 -7.19 11.83
N THR A 35 24.93 -7.37 12.64
CA THR A 35 25.07 -6.69 13.93
C THR A 35 24.91 -5.20 13.70
N ALA A 36 23.92 -4.58 14.35
CA ALA A 36 23.85 -3.13 14.39
C ALA A 36 25.09 -2.64 15.13
N ASP A 37 25.85 -1.73 14.53
CA ASP A 37 26.96 -1.09 15.21
C ASP A 37 26.39 -0.13 16.26
N VAL A 38 26.34 -0.56 17.53
CA VAL A 38 25.83 0.25 18.65
C VAL A 38 26.99 0.91 19.40
N THR A 39 28.06 1.35 18.72
CA THR A 39 29.11 2.20 19.30
C THR A 39 28.67 3.66 19.41
N SER A 40 27.48 3.91 19.97
CA SER A 40 26.84 5.22 20.00
C SER A 40 27.08 5.96 21.32
N ASP A 41 27.47 7.23 21.23
CA ASP A 41 27.75 8.15 22.34
C ASP A 41 26.59 9.09 22.70
N THR A 42 25.44 9.01 22.00
CA THR A 42 24.27 9.87 22.25
C THR A 42 22.97 9.09 22.34
N VAL A 43 22.03 9.59 23.14
CA VAL A 43 20.67 9.01 23.25
C VAL A 43 19.95 8.96 21.90
N ALA A 44 20.15 9.97 21.04
CA ALA A 44 19.51 10.04 19.74
C ALA A 44 19.94 8.91 18.80
N LYS A 45 21.25 8.62 18.75
CA LYS A 45 21.81 7.52 17.95
C LYS A 45 21.41 6.14 18.50
N VAL A 46 21.36 5.96 19.83
CA VAL A 46 20.86 4.72 20.46
C VAL A 46 19.41 4.46 20.05
N ARG A 47 18.53 5.46 20.20
CA ARG A 47 17.11 5.35 19.79
C ARG A 47 16.96 4.99 18.31
N THR A 48 17.74 5.61 17.44
CA THR A 48 17.72 5.34 16.00
C THR A 48 18.11 3.88 15.70
N SER A 49 19.20 3.42 16.32
CA SER A 49 19.70 2.05 16.15
C SER A 49 18.71 1.01 16.69
N LEU A 50 18.08 1.29 17.83
CA LEU A 50 17.06 0.43 18.41
C LEU A 50 15.81 0.35 17.54
N ASN A 51 15.30 1.49 17.04
CA ASN A 51 14.15 1.50 16.14
C ASN A 51 14.44 0.72 14.85
N ALA A 52 15.63 0.90 14.26
CA ALA A 52 16.04 0.14 13.08
C ALA A 52 16.11 -1.36 13.35
N LEU A 53 16.58 -1.78 14.54
CA LEU A 53 16.56 -3.18 14.95
C LEU A 53 15.14 -3.73 15.07
N ILE A 54 14.24 -2.99 15.71
CA ILE A 54 12.82 -3.38 15.87
C ILE A 54 12.16 -3.54 14.49
N THR A 55 12.37 -2.60 13.58
CA THR A 55 11.88 -2.70 12.20
C THR A 55 12.40 -3.96 11.50
N LYS A 56 13.71 -4.26 11.61
CA LYS A 56 14.29 -5.48 11.03
C LYS A 56 13.68 -6.75 11.61
N LEU A 57 13.42 -6.79 12.92
CA LEU A 57 12.78 -7.93 13.57
C LEU A 57 11.35 -8.13 13.07
N LYS A 58 10.58 -7.05 12.89
CA LYS A 58 9.22 -7.08 12.32
C LYS A 58 9.23 -7.59 10.87
N ASN A 59 10.09 -7.00 10.03
CA ASN A 59 10.24 -7.40 8.63
C ASN A 59 10.70 -8.86 8.47
N ALA A 60 11.51 -9.36 9.41
CA ALA A 60 11.96 -10.76 9.44
C ALA A 60 10.89 -11.75 9.95
N GLY A 61 9.69 -11.27 10.34
CA GLY A 61 8.64 -12.10 10.94
C GLY A 61 8.94 -12.58 12.36
N LEU A 62 9.96 -12.01 13.01
CA LEU A 62 10.36 -12.34 14.39
C LEU A 62 9.59 -11.50 15.43
N MET A 63 8.93 -10.43 14.99
CA MET A 63 8.02 -9.61 15.78
C MET A 63 6.74 -9.33 14.98
N VAL A 64 5.63 -9.13 15.67
CA VAL A 64 4.36 -8.72 15.04
C VAL A 64 4.55 -7.36 14.39
N ALA A 65 4.20 -7.26 13.11
CA ALA A 65 4.25 -6.02 12.36
C ALA A 65 3.13 -5.05 12.79
N ASP A 66 3.35 -3.76 12.59
CA ASP A 66 2.33 -2.75 12.88
C ASP A 66 1.19 -2.82 11.87
N ALA A 67 -0.02 -2.48 12.32
CA ALA A 67 -1.18 -2.31 11.45
C ALA A 67 -1.29 -0.84 11.01
N PHE A 68 -1.67 -0.62 9.75
CA PHE A 68 -2.02 0.71 9.30
C PHE A 68 -3.34 1.18 9.92
N THR A 69 -3.41 2.47 10.28
CA THR A 69 -4.68 3.15 10.58
C THR A 69 -5.01 4.08 9.44
N MET A 70 -5.86 3.62 8.53
CA MET A 70 -6.30 4.39 7.37
C MET A 70 -7.21 5.55 7.79
N GLN A 71 -6.97 6.70 7.19
CA GLN A 71 -7.67 7.96 7.38
C GLN A 71 -8.07 8.53 6.02
N TYR A 72 -9.20 9.23 6.02
CA TYR A 72 -9.72 9.93 4.86
C TYR A 72 -9.55 11.45 5.02
N ALA A 73 -9.20 12.11 3.92
CA ALA A 73 -9.29 13.55 3.75
C ALA A 73 -9.94 13.88 2.39
N ALA A 74 -10.74 14.94 2.35
CA ALA A 74 -11.33 15.42 1.12
C ALA A 74 -10.26 15.99 0.18
N VAL A 75 -10.39 15.72 -1.12
CA VAL A 75 -9.50 16.24 -2.16
C VAL A 75 -10.12 17.47 -2.81
N THR A 76 -9.30 18.51 -2.99
CA THR A 76 -9.66 19.68 -3.79
C THR A 76 -8.80 19.72 -5.05
N ASP A 77 -9.40 19.50 -6.22
CA ASP A 77 -8.69 19.65 -7.50
C ASP A 77 -9.01 21.01 -8.14
N SER A 78 -8.02 21.91 -8.16
CA SER A 78 -8.12 23.25 -8.74
C SER A 78 -7.40 23.38 -10.09
N VAL A 79 -6.96 22.27 -10.69
CA VAL A 79 -6.20 22.31 -11.95
C VAL A 79 -7.12 22.68 -13.12
N SER A 80 -6.65 23.59 -13.97
CA SER A 80 -7.38 24.01 -15.17
C SER A 80 -7.60 22.83 -16.11
N GLY A 81 -8.84 22.67 -16.59
CA GLY A 81 -9.24 21.54 -17.43
C GLY A 81 -9.79 20.34 -16.65
N HIS A 82 -9.70 20.33 -15.31
CA HIS A 82 -10.20 19.22 -14.49
C HIS A 82 -11.60 19.47 -13.90
N ALA A 83 -12.35 20.46 -14.41
CA ALA A 83 -13.64 20.87 -13.86
C ALA A 83 -14.66 19.73 -13.72
N ASP A 84 -14.63 18.74 -14.62
CA ASP A 84 -15.52 17.59 -14.58
C ASP A 84 -15.13 16.58 -13.49
N ARG A 85 -13.83 16.35 -13.27
CA ARG A 85 -13.32 15.56 -12.15
C ARG A 85 -13.56 16.25 -10.81
N THR A 86 -13.38 17.56 -10.74
CA THR A 86 -13.71 18.38 -9.55
C THR A 86 -15.22 18.30 -9.27
N TYR A 87 -16.06 18.41 -10.29
CA TYR A 87 -17.50 18.25 -10.17
C TYR A 87 -17.86 16.87 -9.60
N ASN A 88 -17.29 15.79 -10.15
CA ASN A 88 -17.54 14.43 -9.69
C ASN A 88 -17.07 14.23 -8.24
N THR A 89 -15.86 14.70 -7.90
CA THR A 89 -15.32 14.62 -6.53
C THR A 89 -16.22 15.36 -5.54
N GLY A 90 -16.80 16.49 -5.93
CA GLY A 90 -17.80 17.21 -5.15
C GLY A 90 -19.14 16.48 -4.95
N LYS A 91 -19.35 15.32 -5.61
CA LYS A 91 -20.50 14.46 -5.38
C LYS A 91 -20.29 13.43 -4.27
N ILE A 92 -19.08 13.30 -3.73
CA ILE A 92 -18.84 12.47 -2.54
C ILE A 92 -19.58 13.10 -1.35
N SER A 93 -20.55 12.39 -0.79
CA SER A 93 -21.33 12.84 0.37
C SER A 93 -20.67 12.41 1.68
N SER A 94 -20.05 11.24 1.71
CA SER A 94 -19.25 10.75 2.83
C SER A 94 -18.25 9.70 2.37
N VAL A 95 -17.17 9.54 3.14
CA VAL A 95 -16.26 8.41 3.05
C VAL A 95 -16.12 7.81 4.43
N SER A 96 -16.36 6.52 4.56
CA SER A 96 -16.07 5.76 5.77
C SER A 96 -14.91 4.80 5.53
N VAL A 97 -14.11 4.60 6.57
CA VAL A 97 -12.97 3.68 6.57
C VAL A 97 -13.19 2.67 7.68
N ASP A 98 -13.34 1.41 7.29
CA ASP A 98 -13.28 0.28 8.18
C ASP A 98 -11.83 -0.22 8.24
N ASN A 99 -11.18 -0.04 9.39
CA ASN A 99 -9.80 -0.47 9.59
C ASN A 99 -9.67 -1.93 10.03
N GLU A 100 -10.77 -2.58 10.42
CA GLU A 100 -10.77 -4.00 10.78
C GLU A 100 -10.92 -4.87 9.53
N ASP A 101 -11.87 -4.53 8.66
CA ASP A 101 -12.11 -5.23 7.39
C ASP A 101 -11.35 -4.62 6.20
N HIS A 102 -10.67 -3.50 6.42
CA HIS A 102 -9.91 -2.75 5.40
C HIS A 102 -10.77 -2.31 4.20
N ILE A 103 -12.01 -1.87 4.48
CA ILE A 103 -12.96 -1.40 3.47
C ILE A 103 -13.09 0.12 3.53
N ILE A 104 -12.91 0.77 2.39
CA ILE A 104 -13.14 2.20 2.19
C ILE A 104 -14.44 2.33 1.39
N THR A 105 -15.48 2.87 2.03
CA THR A 105 -16.79 3.07 1.38
C THR A 105 -16.95 4.53 1.02
N ILE A 106 -17.12 4.81 -0.27
CA ILE A 106 -17.34 6.13 -0.84
C ILE A 106 -18.83 6.24 -1.18
N THR A 107 -19.55 7.06 -0.43
CA THR A 107 -20.98 7.32 -0.68
C THR A 107 -21.12 8.57 -1.53
N LEU A 108 -21.96 8.48 -2.56
CA LEU A 108 -22.23 9.59 -3.47
C LEU A 108 -23.58 10.25 -3.17
N SER A 109 -23.69 11.52 -3.53
CA SER A 109 -24.91 12.32 -3.48
C SER A 109 -25.72 12.26 -4.79
N ASP A 110 -25.19 11.60 -5.82
CA ASP A 110 -25.82 11.40 -7.12
C ASP A 110 -25.42 10.03 -7.68
N LYS A 111 -26.18 9.51 -8.64
CA LYS A 111 -25.89 8.23 -9.29
C LYS A 111 -24.66 8.38 -10.19
N VAL A 112 -23.81 7.35 -10.25
CA VAL A 112 -22.59 7.31 -11.05
C VAL A 112 -22.86 7.61 -12.53
N LYS A 113 -23.99 7.12 -13.06
CA LYS A 113 -24.41 7.41 -14.44
C LYS A 113 -24.63 8.90 -14.73
N ASN A 114 -24.91 9.72 -13.70
CA ASN A 114 -25.13 11.16 -13.82
C ASN A 114 -23.83 11.97 -13.66
N LEU A 115 -22.74 11.33 -13.22
CA LEU A 115 -21.42 11.94 -13.15
C LEU A 115 -20.91 12.24 -14.56
N LYS A 116 -19.90 13.10 -14.64
CA LYS A 116 -19.31 13.52 -15.91
C LYS A 116 -18.17 12.62 -16.33
N ASP A 117 -18.05 12.42 -17.64
CA ASP A 117 -16.92 11.73 -18.22
C ASP A 117 -15.67 12.61 -18.13
N PHE A 118 -14.56 12.01 -17.73
CA PHE A 118 -13.28 12.68 -17.66
C PHE A 118 -12.18 11.74 -18.15
N ASP A 119 -11.26 12.21 -18.99
CA ASP A 119 -10.08 11.44 -19.37
C ASP A 119 -9.07 11.48 -18.23
N GLY A 120 -8.79 10.32 -17.62
CA GLY A 120 -7.84 10.21 -16.51
C GLY A 120 -6.39 10.53 -16.92
N GLY A 121 -6.12 10.68 -18.22
CA GLY A 121 -4.78 10.86 -18.76
C GLY A 121 -3.97 9.56 -18.69
N ASN A 122 -2.72 9.58 -19.18
CA ASN A 122 -1.77 8.45 -19.08
C ASN A 122 -2.32 7.09 -19.58
N GLY A 123 -3.30 7.10 -20.49
CA GLY A 123 -3.95 5.90 -21.00
C GLY A 123 -4.89 5.22 -19.98
N TRP A 124 -5.35 5.93 -18.95
CA TRP A 124 -6.24 5.39 -17.92
C TRP A 124 -7.70 5.33 -18.35
N GLY A 125 -8.05 6.00 -19.45
CA GLY A 125 -9.38 5.95 -20.04
C GLY A 125 -10.31 7.05 -19.55
N VAL A 126 -11.46 7.12 -20.21
CA VAL A 126 -12.52 8.09 -19.95
C VAL A 126 -13.54 7.44 -19.02
N HIS A 127 -13.64 7.95 -17.79
CA HIS A 127 -14.45 7.37 -16.73
C HIS A 127 -15.03 8.43 -15.80
N LYS A 128 -15.83 7.99 -14.82
CA LYS A 128 -16.39 8.83 -13.76
C LYS A 128 -15.38 8.99 -12.62
N TRP A 129 -14.30 9.71 -12.89
CA TRP A 129 -13.19 9.86 -11.94
C TRP A 129 -13.54 10.71 -10.71
N LEU A 130 -13.12 10.24 -9.55
CA LEU A 130 -13.22 10.86 -8.21
C LEU A 130 -11.82 10.94 -7.59
N GLY A 131 -11.55 11.97 -6.79
CA GLY A 131 -10.37 12.04 -5.94
C GLY A 131 -10.71 11.79 -4.47
N ILE A 132 -9.95 10.93 -3.80
CA ILE A 132 -9.98 10.81 -2.32
C ILE A 132 -8.56 10.92 -1.77
N GLY A 133 -8.41 11.57 -0.62
CA GLY A 133 -7.15 11.66 0.10
C GLY A 133 -7.07 10.54 1.12
N LEU A 134 -5.99 9.78 1.10
CA LEU A 134 -5.77 8.63 2.00
C LEU A 134 -4.47 8.81 2.76
N GLY A 135 -4.49 8.56 4.06
CA GLY A 135 -3.33 8.66 4.93
C GLY A 135 -3.30 7.55 5.97
N VAL A 136 -2.10 7.13 6.39
CA VAL A 136 -1.92 6.04 7.36
C VAL A 136 -0.99 6.41 8.53
N GLY A 137 -0.75 7.70 8.73
CA GLY A 137 0.11 8.21 9.81
C GLY A 137 1.63 8.12 9.53
N ILE A 138 2.02 7.72 8.32
CA ILE A 138 3.41 7.77 7.85
C ILE A 138 3.65 9.08 7.11
N SER A 139 4.63 9.85 7.59
CA SER A 139 5.07 11.10 6.97
C SER A 139 6.59 11.20 7.02
N PRO A 140 7.28 11.42 5.88
CA PRO A 140 6.71 11.58 4.53
C PRO A 140 6.13 10.27 3.97
N ILE A 141 5.16 10.37 3.05
CA ILE A 141 4.56 9.19 2.40
C ILE A 141 5.54 8.42 1.51
N THR A 142 6.76 8.91 1.28
CA THR A 142 7.78 8.23 0.45
C THR A 142 8.29 6.93 1.05
N ASP A 143 7.99 6.68 2.32
CA ASP A 143 8.29 5.41 3.00
C ASP A 143 7.18 4.36 2.79
N LEU A 144 6.09 4.72 2.11
CA LEU A 144 4.99 3.83 1.74
C LEU A 144 5.19 3.24 0.35
N TYR A 145 4.74 1.99 0.19
CA TYR A 145 4.64 1.30 -1.08
C TYR A 145 3.16 1.09 -1.41
N TYR A 146 2.76 1.51 -2.60
CA TYR A 146 1.43 1.35 -3.15
C TYR A 146 1.49 0.32 -4.29
N ASN A 147 0.77 -0.80 -4.16
CA ASN A 147 0.81 -1.91 -5.13
C ASN A 147 2.25 -2.36 -5.47
N GLY A 148 3.09 -2.47 -4.44
CA GLY A 148 4.50 -2.86 -4.57
C GLY A 148 5.45 -1.80 -5.12
N THR A 149 4.97 -0.59 -5.41
CA THR A 149 5.80 0.54 -5.89
C THR A 149 5.91 1.61 -4.81
N ALA A 150 7.12 2.06 -4.50
CA ALA A 150 7.32 3.14 -3.55
C ALA A 150 6.64 4.44 -4.03
N LEU A 151 5.91 5.10 -3.14
CA LEU A 151 5.46 6.46 -3.38
C LEU A 151 6.67 7.40 -3.43
N SER A 152 6.54 8.44 -4.24
CA SER A 152 7.62 9.34 -4.63
C SER A 152 7.34 10.78 -4.23
N SER A 153 8.31 11.66 -4.47
CA SER A 153 8.11 13.11 -4.33
C SER A 153 7.04 13.66 -5.28
N ALA A 154 6.75 12.98 -6.39
CA ALA A 154 5.65 13.36 -7.29
C ALA A 154 4.30 13.16 -6.60
N ASP A 155 4.12 12.06 -5.87
CA ASP A 155 2.89 11.77 -5.11
C ASP A 155 2.70 12.78 -3.97
N VAL A 156 3.79 13.17 -3.30
CA VAL A 156 3.76 14.26 -2.30
C VAL A 156 3.30 15.58 -2.92
N SER A 157 3.80 15.88 -4.12
CA SER A 157 3.45 17.11 -4.85
C SER A 157 1.99 17.09 -5.30
N GLU A 158 1.50 15.95 -5.78
CA GLU A 158 0.09 15.76 -6.16
C GLU A 158 -0.83 15.92 -4.95
N ALA A 159 -0.50 15.30 -3.81
CA ALA A 159 -1.25 15.45 -2.57
C ALA A 159 -1.33 16.91 -2.12
N THR A 160 -0.20 17.62 -2.18
CA THR A 160 -0.15 19.06 -1.86
C THR A 160 -1.01 19.88 -2.83
N ALA A 161 -0.97 19.59 -4.12
CA ALA A 161 -1.80 20.24 -5.13
C ALA A 161 -3.30 19.97 -4.93
N CYS A 162 -3.63 18.88 -4.23
CA CYS A 162 -4.99 18.48 -3.87
C CYS A 162 -5.44 18.96 -2.48
N ASP A 163 -4.69 19.89 -1.86
CA ASP A 163 -4.93 20.45 -0.52
C ASP A 163 -4.87 19.40 0.62
N LEU A 164 -4.10 18.33 0.42
CA LEU A 164 -3.90 17.31 1.44
C LEU A 164 -2.70 17.64 2.34
N SER A 165 -2.84 17.33 3.62
CA SER A 165 -1.75 17.48 4.60
C SER A 165 -0.64 16.45 4.39
N ALA A 166 0.56 16.73 4.91
CA ALA A 166 1.66 15.77 4.90
C ALA A 166 1.24 14.43 5.54
N GLY A 167 1.63 13.33 4.90
CA GLY A 167 1.23 11.97 5.31
C GLY A 167 0.00 11.43 4.57
N TYR A 168 -0.58 12.21 3.65
CA TYR A 168 -1.65 11.78 2.75
C TYR A 168 -1.15 11.69 1.30
N PHE A 169 -1.74 10.78 0.52
CA PHE A 169 -1.61 10.69 -0.93
C PHE A 169 -3.01 10.72 -1.59
N VAL A 170 -3.07 11.04 -2.88
CA VAL A 170 -4.32 11.04 -3.64
C VAL A 170 -4.56 9.66 -4.23
N ARG A 171 -5.77 9.14 -4.08
CA ARG A 171 -6.25 7.98 -4.83
C ARG A 171 -7.35 8.43 -5.80
N TRP A 172 -7.04 8.40 -7.09
CA TRP A 172 -8.03 8.59 -8.15
C TRP A 172 -8.84 7.31 -8.37
N VAL A 173 -10.16 7.40 -8.34
CA VAL A 173 -11.09 6.27 -8.43
C VAL A 173 -12.07 6.49 -9.58
N ALA A 174 -12.09 5.58 -10.57
CA ALA A 174 -13.15 5.54 -11.58
C ALA A 174 -14.39 4.87 -10.97
N ALA A 175 -15.38 5.68 -10.59
CA ALA A 175 -16.54 5.22 -9.84
C ALA A 175 -17.38 4.19 -10.61
N ASP A 176 -17.46 4.32 -11.93
CA ASP A 176 -18.14 3.39 -12.82
C ASP A 176 -17.48 2.01 -12.86
N LEU A 177 -16.15 1.95 -12.87
CA LEU A 177 -15.41 0.67 -12.86
C LEU A 177 -15.54 -0.03 -11.50
N VAL A 178 -15.33 0.71 -10.41
CA VAL A 178 -15.43 0.14 -9.06
C VAL A 178 -16.87 -0.31 -8.75
N LEU A 179 -17.88 0.48 -9.15
CA LEU A 179 -19.29 0.09 -8.98
C LEU A 179 -19.64 -1.17 -9.78
N ALA A 180 -19.08 -1.32 -10.98
CA ALA A 180 -19.27 -2.51 -11.81
C ALA A 180 -18.44 -3.73 -11.38
N GLY A 181 -17.46 -3.55 -10.47
CA GLY A 181 -16.47 -4.57 -10.14
C GLY A 181 -15.52 -4.89 -11.32
N ASP A 182 -15.32 -3.95 -12.24
CA ASP A 182 -14.41 -4.12 -13.38
C ASP A 182 -12.96 -3.79 -12.99
N ASN A 183 -12.20 -4.85 -12.72
CA ASN A 183 -10.79 -4.79 -12.37
C ASN A 183 -9.84 -5.03 -13.56
N THR A 184 -10.35 -5.00 -14.80
CA THR A 184 -9.53 -5.20 -16.01
C THR A 184 -8.81 -3.92 -16.45
N GLN A 185 -9.17 -2.77 -15.87
CA GLN A 185 -8.66 -1.44 -16.18
C GLN A 185 -7.94 -0.81 -14.97
N LYS A 186 -7.38 0.41 -15.12
CA LYS A 186 -6.45 1.00 -14.13
C LYS A 186 -7.05 1.30 -12.74
N SER A 187 -8.35 1.50 -12.63
CA SER A 187 -9.02 1.78 -11.36
C SER A 187 -9.59 0.51 -10.72
N VAL A 188 -8.71 -0.38 -10.31
CA VAL A 188 -9.07 -1.60 -9.57
C VAL A 188 -9.72 -1.23 -8.23
N ASP A 189 -10.71 -2.02 -7.81
CA ASP A 189 -11.48 -1.90 -6.56
C ASP A 189 -10.67 -2.27 -5.30
N ASN A 190 -9.39 -2.57 -5.44
CA ASN A 190 -8.50 -2.86 -4.32
C ASN A 190 -7.08 -2.37 -4.60
N PHE A 191 -6.31 -2.20 -3.54
CA PHE A 191 -4.90 -1.87 -3.60
C PHE A 191 -4.18 -2.36 -2.34
N THR A 192 -2.86 -2.55 -2.44
CA THR A 192 -2.02 -2.91 -1.30
C THR A 192 -1.20 -1.72 -0.82
N LEU A 193 -1.06 -1.62 0.50
CA LEU A 193 -0.09 -0.75 1.15
C LEU A 193 0.92 -1.59 1.92
N TRP A 194 2.17 -1.16 1.88
CA TRP A 194 3.25 -1.73 2.67
C TRP A 194 4.25 -0.65 3.10
N ALA A 195 4.89 -0.85 4.24
CA ALA A 195 5.99 -0.03 4.74
C ALA A 195 6.87 -0.85 5.67
N ASP A 196 8.10 -0.41 5.87
CA ASP A 196 9.03 -1.03 6.80
C ASP A 196 8.44 -1.08 8.23
N GLY A 197 8.36 -2.29 8.80
CA GLY A 197 7.78 -2.53 10.11
C GLY A 197 6.26 -2.70 10.13
N TYR A 198 5.58 -2.54 8.99
CA TYR A 198 4.13 -2.70 8.86
C TYR A 198 3.78 -3.98 8.10
N ALA A 199 2.63 -4.55 8.44
CA ALA A 199 2.07 -5.64 7.65
C ALA A 199 1.65 -5.11 6.27
N GLU A 200 1.85 -5.90 5.21
CA GLU A 200 1.20 -5.59 3.93
C GLU A 200 -0.31 -5.72 4.11
N THR A 201 -1.04 -4.68 3.74
CA THR A 201 -2.49 -4.60 3.94
C THR A 201 -3.19 -4.34 2.61
N VAL A 202 -4.19 -5.15 2.30
CA VAL A 202 -5.06 -4.96 1.14
C VAL A 202 -6.27 -4.14 1.56
N TYR A 203 -6.51 -3.01 0.91
CA TYR A 203 -7.71 -2.21 1.08
C TYR A 203 -8.66 -2.42 -0.09
N LYS A 204 -9.96 -2.53 0.20
CA LYS A 204 -11.03 -2.60 -0.81
C LYS A 204 -11.80 -1.28 -0.86
N LEU A 205 -12.13 -0.84 -2.07
CA LEU A 205 -12.97 0.31 -2.36
C LEU A 205 -14.40 -0.15 -2.68
N VAL A 206 -15.39 0.57 -2.16
CA VAL A 206 -16.81 0.35 -2.44
C VAL A 206 -17.45 1.69 -2.81
N ILE A 207 -18.21 1.73 -3.90
CA ILE A 207 -19.04 2.87 -4.28
C ILE A 207 -20.48 2.59 -3.85
N VAL A 208 -21.09 3.55 -3.16
CA VAL A 208 -22.51 3.51 -2.78
C VAL A 208 -23.23 4.68 -3.44
N GLU A 209 -24.22 4.36 -4.28
CA GLU A 209 -25.12 5.36 -4.88
C GLU A 209 -26.25 5.75 -3.90
N PRO A 210 -26.84 6.94 -4.05
CA PRO A 210 -28.08 7.26 -3.36
C PRO A 210 -29.25 6.43 -3.91
N GLU A 211 -30.27 6.20 -3.08
CA GLU A 211 -31.51 5.50 -3.46
C GLU A 211 -32.21 6.15 -4.69
#